data_AF-A0A7K3W1M7-F1
#
_entry.id   AF-A0A7K3W1M7-F1
#
_cell.length_a   1.000
_cell.length_b   1.000
_cell.length_c   1.000
_cell.angle_alpha   90.00
_cell.angle_beta   90.00
_cell.angle_gamma   90.00
#
_symmetry.space_group_name_H-M   'P 1'
#
loop_
_entity.id
_entity.type
_entity.pdbx_description
1 polymer ?
#
loop_
_entity_poly.entity_id
_entity_poly.type
_entity_poly.pdbx_seq_one_letter_code
_entity_poly.pdbx_strand_id
1 'polypeptide(L)'
;MAADALDVPLEYVRLGLRFDRLESGFVDAYTGHRRIRAEVADEPAPTPQGLRDQARALLRELPAADLPADRTEFLRGQLTGLECSARKMSGEPVPFLDEVSSYFQVDLTLGDPGAYAAAHAELDRLLPGSAPLAERYAAHRRREECPPDRLADAVHALSSALRDRVRGEYGLPESETVRYEVVTDQPWSGFNYYEGDYRSRVAINADLPHRLGQLPHLVAHEAYPGHHTEHCRKELGLVERAARLEHTVFLVNTPECLMAEGLADLGVQASIGAGWGPWAADVLGDLGLRFDGHLAEQIAAAAAPLNRVRQDAAVLLHDRGADADEVAGYIQRWSLVSADRARQQLRFLTHPLWRAYITTYVEGFDLLSAWLDGRPVGQPVADRFVRLLDEPLTPAGIAGELRAA
;
A
#
# COMPACT_ATOMS: atom_id res chain seq x y z
N MET A 1 7.20 -30.26 35.10
CA MET A 1 6.18 -29.42 34.43
C MET A 1 6.88 -28.88 33.20
N ALA A 2 6.47 -29.29 32.00
CA ALA A 2 6.95 -28.64 30.80
C ALA A 2 6.54 -27.17 30.92
N ALA A 3 7.48 -26.24 30.73
CA ALA A 3 7.09 -24.84 30.53
C ALA A 3 6.09 -24.84 29.37
N ASP A 4 4.93 -24.21 29.53
CA ASP A 4 4.01 -24.05 28.41
C ASP A 4 4.81 -23.44 27.24
N ALA A 5 4.76 -24.11 26.09
CA ALA A 5 5.46 -23.63 24.91
C ALA A 5 4.96 -22.22 24.57
N LEU A 6 5.88 -21.31 24.25
CA LEU A 6 5.56 -19.93 23.91
C LEU A 6 4.66 -19.91 22.67
N ASP A 7 3.46 -19.34 22.77
CA ASP A 7 2.59 -19.08 21.62
C ASP A 7 3.14 -17.88 20.83
N VAL A 8 4.03 -18.17 19.88
CA VAL A 8 4.71 -17.15 19.07
C VAL A 8 3.72 -16.25 18.31
N PRO A 9 2.68 -16.76 17.63
CA PRO A 9 1.63 -15.93 17.02
C PRO A 9 0.95 -14.96 18.00
N LEU A 10 0.54 -15.43 19.18
CA LEU A 10 -0.09 -14.57 20.18
C LEU A 10 0.87 -13.49 20.68
N GLU A 11 2.12 -13.84 20.94
CA GLU A 11 3.13 -12.88 21.39
C GLU A 11 3.53 -11.88 20.29
N TYR A 12 3.48 -12.26 19.02
CA TYR A 12 3.61 -11.32 17.90
C TYR A 12 2.47 -10.28 17.92
N VAL A 13 1.21 -10.71 18.09
CA VAL A 13 0.07 -9.78 18.19
C VAL A 13 0.22 -8.83 19.39
N ARG A 14 0.59 -9.36 20.55
CA ARG A 14 0.85 -8.55 21.75
C ARG A 14 2.00 -7.57 21.52
N LEU A 15 3.09 -8.02 20.89
CA LEU A 15 4.22 -7.17 20.55
C LEU A 15 3.79 -5.99 19.66
N GLY A 16 3.02 -6.23 18.60
CA GLY A 16 2.47 -5.18 17.75
C GLY A 16 1.64 -4.15 18.52
N LEU A 17 0.77 -4.61 19.42
CA LEU A 17 -0.02 -3.72 20.28
C LEU A 17 0.86 -2.92 21.26
N ARG A 18 1.99 -3.46 21.71
CA ARG A 18 2.97 -2.73 22.52
C ARG A 18 3.72 -1.66 21.72
N PHE A 19 3.99 -1.89 20.43
CA PHE A 19 4.54 -0.85 19.54
C PHE A 19 3.58 0.34 19.41
N ASP A 20 2.28 0.09 19.25
CA ASP A 20 1.27 1.15 19.15
C ASP A 20 1.16 2.01 20.42
N ARG A 21 1.53 1.46 21.59
CA ARG A 21 1.65 2.23 22.85
C ARG A 21 2.87 3.14 22.88
N LEU A 22 3.91 2.89 22.08
CA LEU A 22 5.07 3.78 21.93
C LEU A 22 4.84 4.84 20.86
N GLU A 23 4.25 4.44 19.74
CA GLU A 23 4.06 5.28 18.58
C GLU A 23 2.66 5.03 18.02
N SER A 24 1.76 5.98 18.25
CA SER A 24 0.35 5.87 17.84
C SER A 24 0.23 5.74 16.32
N GLY A 25 -0.56 4.76 15.86
CA GLY A 25 -0.73 4.49 14.43
C GLY A 25 0.29 3.49 13.90
N PHE A 26 1.02 2.81 14.78
CA PHE A 26 1.85 1.68 14.39
C PHE A 26 0.98 0.46 14.04
N VAL A 27 -0.14 0.29 14.76
CA VAL A 27 -1.19 -0.66 14.38
C VAL A 27 -2.15 0.06 13.45
N ASP A 28 -2.19 -0.38 12.20
CA ASP A 28 -3.08 0.14 11.17
C ASP A 28 -4.52 -0.35 11.38
N ALA A 29 -4.66 -1.67 11.57
CA ALA A 29 -5.92 -2.34 11.86
C ALA A 29 -5.74 -3.42 12.93
N TYR A 30 -6.78 -3.64 13.74
CA TYR A 30 -6.82 -4.73 14.71
C TYR A 30 -8.24 -5.24 14.91
N THR A 31 -8.45 -6.50 14.56
CA THR A 31 -9.75 -7.20 14.63
C THR A 31 -9.73 -8.35 15.63
N GLY A 32 -8.63 -8.51 16.37
CA GLY A 32 -8.47 -9.55 17.37
C GLY A 32 -9.30 -9.30 18.64
N HIS A 33 -9.25 -10.27 19.56
CA HIS A 33 -10.01 -10.22 20.80
C HIS A 33 -9.68 -8.96 21.62
N ARG A 34 -10.70 -8.14 21.92
CA ARG A 34 -10.57 -6.91 22.72
C ARG A 34 -9.85 -7.12 24.07
N ARG A 35 -9.97 -8.32 24.64
CA ARG A 35 -9.27 -8.70 25.87
C ARG A 35 -7.74 -8.64 25.74
N ILE A 36 -7.18 -9.06 24.60
CA ILE A 36 -5.72 -9.01 24.38
C ILE A 36 -5.25 -7.55 24.37
N ARG A 37 -5.97 -6.66 23.68
CA ARG A 37 -5.68 -5.22 23.67
C ARG A 37 -5.79 -4.61 25.07
N ALA A 38 -6.80 -4.98 25.86
CA ALA A 38 -6.94 -4.52 27.24
C ALA A 38 -5.78 -5.00 28.13
N GLU A 39 -5.40 -6.28 28.03
CA GLU A 39 -4.26 -6.84 28.75
C GLU A 39 -2.97 -6.08 28.44
N VAL A 40 -2.68 -5.82 27.15
CA VAL A 40 -1.48 -5.06 26.74
C VAL A 40 -1.54 -3.60 27.18
N ALA A 41 -2.72 -2.99 27.25
CA ALA A 41 -2.89 -1.61 27.73
C ALA A 41 -2.56 -1.47 29.24
N ASP A 42 -2.87 -2.51 30.03
CA ASP A 42 -2.63 -2.56 31.48
C ASP A 42 -1.18 -2.93 31.84
N GLU A 43 -0.36 -3.35 30.87
CA GLU A 43 1.07 -3.62 31.08
C GLU A 43 1.85 -2.33 31.43
N PRO A 44 3.01 -2.43 32.10
CA PRO A 44 3.95 -1.31 32.22
C PRO A 44 4.26 -0.66 30.86
N ALA A 45 4.65 0.62 30.88
CA ALA A 45 5.02 1.32 29.66
C ALA A 45 6.18 0.57 28.96
N PRO A 46 6.03 0.21 27.67
CA PRO A 46 7.09 -0.44 26.92
C PRO A 46 8.29 0.49 26.76
N THR A 47 9.44 -0.08 26.42
CA THR A 47 10.63 0.67 26.00
C THR A 47 11.09 0.16 24.64
N PRO A 48 11.67 1.01 23.77
CA PRO A 48 12.21 0.57 22.48
C PRO A 48 13.18 -0.63 22.63
N GLN A 49 14.07 -0.61 23.62
CA GLN A 49 14.99 -1.71 23.87
C GLN A 49 14.27 -2.99 24.30
N GLY A 50 13.23 -2.88 25.14
CA GLY A 50 12.40 -4.01 25.54
C GLY A 50 11.66 -4.66 24.37
N LEU A 51 11.11 -3.85 23.46
CA LEU A 51 10.43 -4.36 22.26
C LEU A 51 11.42 -5.04 21.30
N ARG A 52 12.61 -4.47 21.12
CA ARG A 52 13.70 -5.09 20.33
C ARG A 52 14.07 -6.46 20.90
N ASP A 53 14.27 -6.54 22.20
CA ASP A 53 14.70 -7.78 22.86
C ASP A 53 13.60 -8.86 22.79
N GLN A 54 12.32 -8.46 22.89
CA GLN A 54 11.17 -9.34 22.65
C GLN A 54 11.11 -9.83 21.20
N ALA A 55 11.23 -8.96 20.21
CA ALA A 55 11.25 -9.33 18.79
C ALA A 55 12.37 -10.35 18.49
N ARG A 56 13.58 -10.11 19.02
CA ARG A 56 14.72 -11.04 18.92
C ARG A 56 14.47 -12.37 19.61
N ALA A 57 13.79 -12.37 20.75
CA ALA A 57 13.42 -13.61 21.43
C ALA A 57 12.45 -14.42 20.57
N LEU A 58 11.39 -13.79 20.07
CA LEU A 58 10.42 -14.46 19.18
C LEU A 58 11.09 -15.00 17.91
N LEU A 59 11.99 -14.26 17.28
CA LEU A 59 12.77 -14.74 16.12
C LEU A 59 13.62 -15.98 16.44
N ARG A 60 14.15 -16.11 17.66
CA ARG A 60 14.93 -17.29 18.10
C ARG A 60 14.05 -18.49 18.40
N GLU A 61 12.87 -18.27 18.97
CA GLU A 61 11.91 -19.35 19.29
C GLU A 61 11.16 -19.85 18.05
N LEU A 62 10.99 -19.00 17.04
CA LEU A 62 10.20 -19.28 15.83
C LEU A 62 10.52 -20.63 15.15
N PRO A 63 11.78 -21.07 14.96
CA PRO A 63 12.08 -22.39 14.39
C PRO A 63 11.61 -23.58 15.23
N ALA A 64 11.44 -23.40 16.54
CA ALA A 64 10.99 -24.43 17.48
C ALA A 64 9.47 -24.42 17.71
N ALA A 65 8.74 -23.47 17.12
CA ALA A 65 7.30 -23.29 17.30
C ALA A 65 6.42 -24.29 16.51
N ASP A 66 7.02 -25.18 15.70
CA ASP A 66 6.34 -26.22 14.89
C ASP A 66 5.18 -25.66 14.04
N LEU A 67 5.37 -24.46 13.48
CA LEU A 67 4.39 -23.81 12.61
C LEU A 67 4.57 -24.26 11.15
N PRO A 68 3.49 -24.24 10.34
CA PRO A 68 3.60 -24.39 8.89
C PRO A 68 4.65 -23.45 8.28
N ALA A 69 5.27 -23.86 7.16
CA ALA A 69 6.39 -23.14 6.56
C ALA A 69 6.02 -21.71 6.15
N ASP A 70 4.87 -21.53 5.49
CA ASP A 70 4.32 -20.24 5.09
C ASP A 70 4.07 -19.32 6.30
N ARG A 71 3.53 -19.88 7.39
CA ARG A 71 3.30 -19.16 8.66
C ARG A 71 4.62 -18.71 9.30
N THR A 72 5.62 -19.59 9.25
CA THR A 72 6.97 -19.32 9.76
C THR A 72 7.65 -18.21 8.96
N GLU A 73 7.54 -18.24 7.63
CA GLU A 73 8.10 -17.22 6.74
C GLU A 73 7.45 -15.86 6.93
N PHE A 74 6.11 -15.83 7.01
CA PHE A 74 5.35 -14.62 7.33
C PHE A 74 5.83 -14.01 8.65
N LEU A 75 5.73 -14.75 9.77
CA LEU A 75 6.12 -14.24 11.09
C LEU A 75 7.59 -13.82 11.16
N ARG A 76 8.49 -14.52 10.46
CA ARG A 76 9.90 -14.13 10.38
C ARG A 76 10.07 -12.75 9.76
N GLY A 77 9.44 -12.50 8.61
CA GLY A 77 9.49 -11.19 7.94
C GLY A 77 8.91 -10.09 8.82
N GLN A 78 7.74 -10.33 9.40
CA GLN A 78 7.07 -9.40 10.31
C GLN A 78 7.96 -9.03 11.51
N LEU A 79 8.47 -10.02 12.22
CA LEU A 79 9.31 -9.82 13.41
C LEU A 79 10.65 -9.15 13.08
N THR A 80 11.23 -9.40 11.89
CA THR A 80 12.41 -8.67 11.41
C THR A 80 12.11 -7.18 11.22
N GLY A 81 10.97 -6.83 10.63
CA GLY A 81 10.54 -5.43 10.50
C GLY A 81 10.33 -4.74 11.86
N LEU A 82 9.69 -5.43 12.80
CA LEU A 82 9.51 -4.95 14.18
C LEU A 82 10.83 -4.76 14.92
N GLU A 83 11.77 -5.71 14.80
CA GLU A 83 13.09 -5.60 15.41
C GLU A 83 13.84 -4.37 14.91
N CYS A 84 13.83 -4.13 13.60
CA CYS A 84 14.43 -2.95 12.98
C CYS A 84 13.75 -1.65 13.47
N SER A 85 12.41 -1.64 13.55
CA SER A 85 11.64 -0.50 14.07
C SER A 85 12.06 -0.15 15.50
N ALA A 86 12.18 -1.15 16.38
CA ALA A 86 12.60 -0.94 17.77
C ALA A 86 14.06 -0.46 17.89
N ARG A 87 14.97 -0.94 17.04
CA ARG A 87 16.35 -0.42 16.97
C ARG A 87 16.36 1.07 16.62
N LYS A 88 15.60 1.47 15.59
CA LYS A 88 15.47 2.88 15.20
C LYS A 88 14.86 3.74 16.30
N MET A 89 13.78 3.27 16.93
CA MET A 89 13.17 3.95 18.09
C MET A 89 14.12 4.06 19.29
N SER A 90 15.11 3.17 19.40
CA SER A 90 16.17 3.22 20.41
C SER A 90 17.30 4.21 20.08
N GLY A 91 17.25 4.88 18.92
CA GLY A 91 18.29 5.77 18.43
C GLY A 91 19.52 5.06 17.84
N GLU A 92 19.44 3.75 17.57
CA GLU A 92 20.52 3.04 16.90
C GLU A 92 20.61 3.51 15.43
N PRO A 93 21.83 3.74 14.89
CA PRO A 93 21.99 4.05 13.49
C PRO A 93 21.66 2.81 12.64
N VAL A 94 20.70 2.95 11.74
CA VAL A 94 20.34 1.95 10.73
C VAL A 94 20.47 2.61 9.36
N PRO A 95 21.35 2.11 8.47
CA PRO A 95 21.42 2.60 7.09
C PRO A 95 20.05 2.50 6.41
N PHE A 96 19.69 3.49 5.59
CA PHE A 96 18.36 3.56 5.00
C PHE A 96 18.01 2.35 4.12
N LEU A 97 18.98 1.84 3.36
CA LEU A 97 18.77 0.64 2.53
C LEU A 97 18.56 -0.62 3.39
N ASP A 98 19.29 -0.76 4.49
CA ASP A 98 19.11 -1.87 5.44
C ASP A 98 17.76 -1.79 6.16
N GLU A 99 17.30 -0.57 6.48
CA GLU A 99 15.96 -0.32 7.02
C GLU A 99 14.89 -0.81 6.04
N VAL A 100 14.97 -0.40 4.78
CA VAL A 100 14.00 -0.80 3.75
C VAL A 100 14.01 -2.31 3.53
N SER A 101 15.19 -2.92 3.43
CA SER A 101 15.32 -4.38 3.27
C SER A 101 14.74 -5.13 4.46
N SER A 102 14.94 -4.62 5.69
CA SER A 102 14.36 -5.22 6.90
C SER A 102 12.84 -5.06 6.99
N TYR A 103 12.31 -3.91 6.57
CA TYR A 103 10.87 -3.63 6.62
C TYR A 103 10.12 -4.36 5.52
N PHE A 104 10.64 -4.39 4.29
CA PHE A 104 9.85 -4.73 3.11
C PHE A 104 10.44 -5.87 2.28
N GLN A 105 11.58 -6.45 2.69
CA GLN A 105 12.26 -7.56 2.02
C GLN A 105 12.61 -7.27 0.55
N VAL A 106 12.89 -6.01 0.24
CA VAL A 106 13.31 -5.53 -1.07
C VAL A 106 14.60 -4.72 -0.97
N ASP A 107 15.42 -4.78 -2.01
CA ASP A 107 16.65 -4.01 -2.12
C ASP A 107 16.42 -2.82 -3.06
N LEU A 108 16.67 -1.61 -2.59
CA LEU A 108 16.46 -0.41 -3.39
C LEU A 108 17.66 -0.08 -4.27
N THR A 109 17.35 0.30 -5.51
CA THR A 109 18.27 0.97 -6.42
C THR A 109 17.62 2.22 -6.99
N LEU A 110 18.41 3.26 -7.27
CA LEU A 110 17.92 4.43 -7.99
C LEU A 110 17.35 4.03 -9.35
N GLY A 111 16.23 4.63 -9.74
CA GLY A 111 15.68 4.48 -11.08
C GLY A 111 16.57 5.11 -12.15
N ASP A 112 16.30 4.74 -13.41
CA ASP A 112 17.02 5.26 -14.57
C ASP A 112 16.45 6.63 -14.99
N PRO A 113 17.23 7.73 -14.93
CA PRO A 113 16.81 9.03 -15.43
C PRO A 113 16.40 9.02 -16.93
N GLY A 114 16.93 8.08 -17.71
CA GLY A 114 16.53 7.85 -19.10
C GLY A 114 15.05 7.47 -19.23
N ALA A 115 14.54 6.62 -18.34
CA ALA A 115 13.13 6.25 -18.30
C ALA A 115 12.23 7.45 -17.96
N TYR A 116 12.64 8.32 -17.05
CA TYR A 116 11.90 9.54 -16.72
C TYR A 116 11.89 10.54 -17.88
N ALA A 117 13.01 10.66 -18.60
CA ALA A 117 13.07 11.51 -19.80
C ALA A 117 12.19 10.97 -20.93
N ALA A 118 12.12 9.65 -21.11
CA ALA A 118 11.22 9.01 -22.07
C ALA A 118 9.74 9.24 -21.69
N ALA A 119 9.40 9.11 -20.41
CA ALA A 119 8.07 9.44 -19.89
C ALA A 119 7.70 10.91 -20.17
N HIS A 120 8.64 11.85 -19.96
CA HIS A 120 8.41 13.26 -20.31
C HIS A 120 8.15 13.44 -21.80
N ALA A 121 8.92 12.79 -22.68
CA ALA A 121 8.73 12.90 -24.13
C ALA A 121 7.38 12.35 -24.59
N GLU A 122 6.90 11.26 -23.99
CA GLU A 122 5.58 10.71 -24.33
C GLU A 122 4.44 11.60 -23.82
N LEU A 123 4.55 12.13 -22.59
CA LEU A 123 3.60 13.13 -22.08
C LEU A 123 3.59 14.40 -22.94
N ASP A 124 4.75 14.82 -23.45
CA ASP A 124 4.88 15.96 -24.36
C ASP A 124 4.10 15.78 -25.67
N ARG A 125 4.09 14.55 -26.18
CA ARG A 125 3.36 14.15 -27.39
C ARG A 125 1.85 14.07 -27.15
N LEU A 126 1.42 13.59 -25.99
CA LEU A 126 0.01 13.41 -25.63
C LEU A 126 -0.69 14.73 -25.27
N LEU A 127 0.03 15.68 -24.68
CA LEU A 127 -0.54 16.92 -24.15
C LEU A 127 -0.43 18.08 -25.15
N PRO A 128 -1.53 18.69 -25.61
CA PRO A 128 -1.47 19.73 -26.62
C PRO A 128 -0.92 21.07 -26.10
N GLY A 129 -0.34 21.87 -26.99
CA GLY A 129 0.11 23.24 -26.73
C GLY A 129 1.63 23.41 -26.76
N SER A 130 2.09 24.67 -26.64
CA SER A 130 3.51 25.04 -26.73
C SER A 130 4.12 25.52 -25.40
N ALA A 131 3.33 25.54 -24.32
CA ALA A 131 3.82 25.87 -22.98
C ALA A 131 4.75 24.76 -22.45
N PRO A 132 5.61 25.04 -21.45
CA PRO A 132 6.42 24.03 -20.79
C PRO A 132 5.61 22.80 -20.37
N LEU A 133 6.20 21.61 -20.48
CA LEU A 133 5.50 20.34 -20.22
C LEU A 133 4.83 20.29 -18.84
N ALA A 134 5.53 20.73 -17.79
CA ALA A 134 4.98 20.77 -16.44
C ALA A 134 3.70 21.63 -16.33
N GLU A 135 3.63 22.74 -17.07
CA GLU A 135 2.44 23.60 -17.11
C GLU A 135 1.28 22.93 -17.86
N ARG A 136 1.56 22.30 -19.02
CA ARG A 136 0.57 21.55 -19.78
C ARG A 136 0.01 20.37 -18.98
N TYR A 137 0.88 19.62 -18.30
CA TYR A 137 0.48 18.49 -17.48
C TYR A 137 -0.36 18.93 -16.27
N ALA A 138 0.06 19.99 -15.57
CA ALA A 138 -0.74 20.57 -14.48
C ALA A 138 -2.09 21.10 -14.97
N ALA A 139 -2.15 21.70 -16.17
CA ALA A 139 -3.40 22.18 -16.76
C ALA A 139 -4.34 21.03 -17.14
N HIS A 140 -3.82 19.94 -17.70
CA HIS A 140 -4.60 18.72 -17.97
C HIS A 140 -5.17 18.14 -16.67
N ARG A 141 -4.33 17.97 -15.63
CA ARG A 141 -4.77 17.49 -14.31
C ARG A 141 -5.89 18.34 -13.71
N ARG A 142 -5.81 19.67 -13.83
CA ARG A 142 -6.86 20.59 -13.37
C ARG A 142 -8.17 20.45 -14.15
N ARG A 143 -8.11 20.17 -15.45
CA ARG A 143 -9.32 19.98 -16.28
C ARG A 143 -10.08 18.71 -15.92
N GLU A 144 -9.38 17.70 -15.42
CA GLU A 144 -9.98 16.44 -14.98
C GLU A 144 -10.46 16.46 -13.53
N GLU A 145 -10.35 17.59 -12.82
CA GLU A 145 -10.79 17.66 -11.43
C GLU A 145 -12.29 17.37 -11.32
N CYS A 146 -12.62 16.40 -10.47
CA CYS A 146 -13.97 16.09 -10.06
C CYS A 146 -14.50 17.28 -9.24
N PRO A 147 -15.67 17.83 -9.60
CA PRO A 147 -16.33 18.83 -8.77
C PRO A 147 -16.53 18.29 -7.34
N PRO A 148 -16.18 19.05 -6.28
CA PRO A 148 -16.22 18.55 -4.90
C PRO A 148 -17.61 18.05 -4.47
N ASP A 149 -18.68 18.72 -4.94
CA ASP A 149 -20.07 18.37 -4.68
C ASP A 149 -20.52 17.07 -5.37
N ARG A 150 -19.75 16.57 -6.34
CA ARG A 150 -20.03 15.34 -7.10
C ARG A 150 -19.12 14.18 -6.69
N LEU A 151 -18.14 14.40 -5.81
CA LEU A 151 -17.15 13.40 -5.42
C LEU A 151 -17.79 12.14 -4.79
N ALA A 152 -18.72 12.34 -3.85
CA ALA A 152 -19.39 11.22 -3.18
C ALA A 152 -20.17 10.34 -4.17
N ASP A 153 -20.93 10.95 -5.07
CA ASP A 153 -21.71 10.22 -6.10
C ASP A 153 -20.78 9.45 -7.04
N ALA A 154 -19.68 10.07 -7.49
CA ALA A 154 -18.70 9.44 -8.36
C ALA A 154 -18.04 8.21 -7.72
N VAL A 155 -17.65 8.34 -6.44
CA VAL A 155 -17.09 7.24 -5.65
C VAL A 155 -18.09 6.11 -5.51
N HIS A 156 -19.34 6.41 -5.17
CA HIS A 156 -20.38 5.39 -5.01
C HIS A 156 -20.67 4.66 -6.32
N ALA A 157 -20.74 5.37 -7.45
CA ALA A 157 -20.96 4.76 -8.76
C ALA A 157 -19.83 3.79 -9.16
N LEU A 158 -18.58 4.23 -9.02
CA LEU A 158 -17.40 3.40 -9.30
C LEU A 158 -17.32 2.20 -8.35
N SER A 159 -17.59 2.41 -7.06
CA SER A 159 -17.58 1.36 -6.05
C SER A 159 -18.61 0.28 -6.36
N SER A 160 -19.84 0.68 -6.70
CA SER A 160 -20.89 -0.26 -7.08
C SER A 160 -20.50 -1.07 -8.32
N ALA A 161 -19.99 -0.41 -9.35
CA ALA A 161 -19.57 -1.06 -10.59
C ALA A 161 -18.41 -2.06 -10.37
N LEU A 162 -17.43 -1.70 -9.53
CA LEU A 162 -16.32 -2.60 -9.16
C LEU A 162 -16.82 -3.77 -8.31
N ARG A 163 -17.68 -3.51 -7.32
CA ARG A 163 -18.22 -4.53 -6.42
C ARG A 163 -18.93 -5.65 -7.18
N ASP A 164 -19.76 -5.31 -8.15
CA ASP A 164 -20.51 -6.30 -8.94
C ASP A 164 -19.57 -7.27 -9.67
N ARG A 165 -18.43 -6.77 -10.16
CA ARG A 165 -17.41 -7.58 -10.82
C ARG A 165 -16.60 -8.41 -9.82
N VAL A 166 -16.16 -7.78 -8.74
CA VAL A 166 -15.31 -8.41 -7.72
C VAL A 166 -16.04 -9.54 -6.98
N ARG A 167 -17.33 -9.40 -6.69
CA ARG A 167 -18.13 -10.47 -6.08
C ARG A 167 -18.20 -11.73 -6.95
N GLY A 168 -18.24 -11.56 -8.27
CA GLY A 168 -18.29 -12.68 -9.22
C GLY A 168 -16.94 -13.37 -9.43
N GLU A 169 -15.83 -12.61 -9.43
CA GLU A 169 -14.50 -13.14 -9.74
C GLU A 169 -13.72 -13.59 -8.50
N TYR A 170 -13.76 -12.81 -7.42
CA TYR A 170 -12.89 -13.04 -6.27
C TYR A 170 -13.62 -13.73 -5.12
N GLY A 171 -14.96 -13.64 -5.06
CA GLY A 171 -15.76 -14.18 -3.97
C GLY A 171 -15.60 -13.35 -2.69
N LEU A 172 -16.71 -12.93 -2.10
CA LEU A 172 -16.72 -12.17 -0.86
C LEU A 172 -17.83 -12.69 0.06
N PRO A 173 -17.67 -12.59 1.39
CA PRO A 173 -18.76 -12.86 2.33
C PRO A 173 -20.00 -12.05 1.97
N GLU A 174 -21.19 -12.65 2.05
CA GLU A 174 -22.44 -11.94 1.69
C GLU A 174 -22.71 -10.72 2.57
N SER A 175 -22.17 -10.72 3.80
CA SER A 175 -22.30 -9.66 4.79
C SER A 175 -21.28 -8.53 4.66
N GLU A 176 -20.34 -8.59 3.71
CA GLU A 176 -19.35 -7.52 3.58
C GLU A 176 -20.02 -6.17 3.30
N THR A 177 -19.47 -5.12 3.92
CA THR A 177 -19.95 -3.75 3.73
C THR A 177 -18.81 -2.74 3.73
N VAL A 178 -18.89 -1.78 2.81
CA VAL A 178 -18.06 -0.58 2.79
C VAL A 178 -18.95 0.64 3.00
N ARG A 179 -18.59 1.47 3.98
CA ARG A 179 -19.17 2.81 4.18
C ARG A 179 -18.18 3.86 3.70
N TYR A 180 -18.62 4.73 2.80
CA TYR A 180 -17.80 5.85 2.33
C TYR A 180 -18.10 7.12 3.13
N GLU A 181 -17.06 7.88 3.44
CA GLU A 181 -17.13 9.18 4.09
C GLU A 181 -16.23 10.18 3.34
N VAL A 182 -16.74 11.38 3.10
CA VAL A 182 -15.90 12.49 2.63
C VAL A 182 -15.43 13.26 3.85
N VAL A 183 -14.11 13.40 4.00
CA VAL A 183 -13.44 14.04 5.15
C VAL A 183 -12.55 15.19 4.69
N THR A 184 -12.13 16.02 5.65
CA THR A 184 -11.17 17.12 5.46
C THR A 184 -10.08 17.05 6.52
N ASP A 185 -9.09 17.93 6.41
CA ASP A 185 -7.90 18.08 7.25
C ASP A 185 -7.05 16.81 7.35
N GLN A 186 -6.99 16.02 6.26
CA GLN A 186 -6.20 14.78 6.20
C GLN A 186 -4.94 14.90 5.33
N PRO A 187 -3.86 14.14 5.62
CA PRO A 187 -2.63 14.18 4.84
C PRO A 187 -2.62 13.24 3.61
N TRP A 188 -3.64 12.39 3.46
CA TRP A 188 -3.79 11.35 2.42
C TRP A 188 -5.00 11.61 1.53
N SER A 189 -5.15 10.87 0.41
CA SER A 189 -6.27 11.03 -0.54
C SER A 189 -7.47 10.13 -0.24
N GLY A 190 -7.21 8.89 0.15
CA GLY A 190 -8.17 7.92 0.66
C GLY A 190 -7.51 7.12 1.77
N PHE A 191 -8.34 6.50 2.61
CA PHE A 191 -7.88 5.56 3.62
C PHE A 191 -8.98 4.57 3.99
N ASN A 192 -8.63 3.29 4.04
CA ASN A 192 -9.51 2.23 4.53
C ASN A 192 -9.29 1.98 6.02
N TYR A 193 -10.30 2.24 6.83
CA TYR A 193 -10.37 1.71 8.19
C TYR A 193 -11.07 0.36 8.17
N TYR A 194 -10.32 -0.74 8.29
CA TYR A 194 -10.92 -2.06 8.46
C TYR A 194 -11.37 -2.27 9.90
N GLU A 195 -12.67 -2.50 10.10
CA GLU A 195 -13.32 -2.54 11.42
C GLU A 195 -13.52 -3.98 11.93
N GLY A 196 -13.18 -4.98 11.12
CA GLY A 196 -13.51 -6.39 11.35
C GLY A 196 -14.95 -6.73 10.96
N ASP A 197 -15.33 -8.00 11.11
CA ASP A 197 -16.66 -8.52 10.75
C ASP A 197 -17.02 -8.21 9.27
N TYR A 198 -16.02 -8.17 8.40
CA TYR A 198 -16.14 -7.83 6.97
C TYR A 198 -16.61 -6.40 6.70
N ARG A 199 -16.24 -5.44 7.56
CA ARG A 199 -16.69 -4.04 7.46
C ARG A 199 -15.50 -3.10 7.30
N SER A 200 -15.60 -2.20 6.34
CA SER A 200 -14.67 -1.07 6.21
C SER A 200 -15.41 0.25 6.23
N ARG A 201 -14.71 1.26 6.75
CA ARG A 201 -15.02 2.67 6.54
C ARG A 201 -13.93 3.28 5.68
N VAL A 202 -14.28 3.65 4.45
CA VAL A 202 -13.36 4.32 3.52
C VAL A 202 -13.58 5.81 3.59
N ALA A 203 -12.58 6.52 4.08
CA ALA A 203 -12.60 7.97 4.14
C ALA A 203 -11.86 8.54 2.93
N ILE A 204 -12.41 9.57 2.29
CA ILE A 204 -11.86 10.22 1.10
C ILE A 204 -11.68 11.70 1.40
N ASN A 205 -10.45 12.19 1.24
CA ASN A 205 -10.09 13.55 1.60
C ASN A 205 -10.49 14.56 0.51
N ALA A 206 -11.43 15.46 0.80
CA ALA A 206 -11.88 16.48 -0.14
C ALA A 206 -10.94 17.68 -0.30
N ASP A 207 -9.90 17.82 0.54
CA ASP A 207 -8.95 18.94 0.44
C ASP A 207 -7.99 18.81 -0.74
N LEU A 208 -7.93 17.61 -1.33
CA LEU A 208 -7.10 17.31 -2.49
C LEU A 208 -7.95 17.27 -3.76
N PRO A 209 -7.51 17.89 -4.87
CA PRO A 209 -8.21 17.80 -6.14
C PRO A 209 -8.15 16.36 -6.67
N HIS A 210 -9.29 15.66 -6.62
CA HIS A 210 -9.46 14.33 -7.19
C HIS A 210 -9.70 14.44 -8.68
N ARG A 211 -9.00 13.65 -9.49
CA ARG A 211 -9.19 13.61 -10.94
C ARG A 211 -10.16 12.50 -11.32
N LEU A 212 -11.06 12.74 -12.26
CA LEU A 212 -12.02 11.74 -12.75
C LEU A 212 -11.32 10.45 -13.22
N GLY A 213 -10.21 10.56 -13.98
CA GLY A 213 -9.42 9.41 -14.41
C GLY A 213 -8.64 8.71 -13.29
N GLN A 214 -8.48 9.32 -12.11
CA GLN A 214 -7.80 8.69 -10.96
C GLN A 214 -8.77 8.03 -9.99
N LEU A 215 -10.01 8.51 -9.90
CA LEU A 215 -11.04 7.93 -9.03
C LEU A 215 -11.23 6.40 -9.17
N PRO A 216 -11.24 5.78 -10.36
CA PRO A 216 -11.35 4.31 -10.44
C PRO A 216 -10.20 3.60 -9.71
N HIS A 217 -8.97 4.11 -9.80
CA HIS A 217 -7.82 3.57 -9.08
C HIS A 217 -7.95 3.76 -7.57
N LEU A 218 -8.34 4.95 -7.12
CA LEU A 218 -8.55 5.22 -5.69
C LEU A 218 -9.62 4.29 -5.09
N VAL A 219 -10.77 4.18 -5.75
CA VAL A 219 -11.87 3.34 -5.25
C VAL A 219 -11.50 1.86 -5.28
N ALA A 220 -10.78 1.41 -6.31
CA ALA A 220 -10.31 0.03 -6.36
C ALA A 220 -9.29 -0.27 -5.26
N HIS A 221 -8.32 0.62 -5.07
CA HIS A 221 -7.26 0.53 -4.05
C HIS A 221 -7.87 0.42 -2.64
N GLU A 222 -8.81 1.31 -2.29
CA GLU A 222 -9.39 1.31 -0.95
C GLU A 222 -10.42 0.20 -0.73
N ALA A 223 -11.11 -0.26 -1.78
CA ALA A 223 -12.25 -1.18 -1.64
C ALA A 223 -12.16 -2.44 -2.50
N TYR A 224 -12.55 -2.35 -3.78
CA TYR A 224 -12.80 -3.51 -4.63
C TYR A 224 -11.89 -3.50 -5.86
N PRO A 225 -10.93 -4.43 -6.03
CA PRO A 225 -10.57 -5.56 -5.15
C PRO A 225 -9.40 -5.28 -4.19
N GLY A 226 -9.15 -4.03 -3.80
CA GLY A 226 -8.03 -3.65 -2.90
C GLY A 226 -8.27 -3.95 -1.42
N HIS A 227 -7.88 -3.03 -0.54
CA HIS A 227 -7.75 -3.27 0.91
C HIS A 227 -8.97 -3.92 1.57
N HIS A 228 -10.19 -3.41 1.31
CA HIS A 228 -11.39 -4.03 1.88
C HIS A 228 -11.53 -5.50 1.48
N THR A 229 -11.30 -5.80 0.19
CA THR A 229 -11.42 -7.15 -0.35
C THR A 229 -10.34 -8.06 0.24
N GLU A 230 -9.10 -7.59 0.33
CA GLU A 230 -8.00 -8.30 0.98
C GLU A 230 -8.34 -8.65 2.44
N HIS A 231 -8.71 -7.65 3.24
CA HIS A 231 -9.05 -7.87 4.64
C HIS A 231 -10.20 -8.85 4.82
N CYS A 232 -11.27 -8.73 4.01
CA CYS A 232 -12.40 -9.65 4.11
C CYS A 232 -12.00 -11.10 3.78
N ARG A 233 -11.17 -11.30 2.76
CA ARG A 233 -10.74 -12.63 2.35
C ARG A 233 -9.74 -13.24 3.33
N LYS A 234 -8.80 -12.46 3.84
CA LYS A 234 -7.87 -12.88 4.89
C LYS A 234 -8.58 -13.16 6.22
N GLU A 235 -9.58 -12.37 6.61
CA GLU A 235 -10.38 -12.64 7.82
C GLU A 235 -11.11 -13.99 7.69
N LEU A 236 -11.82 -14.21 6.58
CA LEU A 236 -12.54 -15.47 6.36
C LEU A 236 -11.58 -16.67 6.25
N GLY A 237 -10.53 -16.53 5.46
CA GLY A 237 -9.62 -17.62 5.12
C GLY A 237 -8.60 -17.93 6.22
N LEU A 238 -7.82 -16.92 6.61
CA LEU A 238 -6.69 -17.08 7.53
C LEU A 238 -7.14 -17.04 8.99
N VAL A 239 -8.00 -16.08 9.37
CA VAL A 239 -8.40 -15.91 10.77
C VAL A 239 -9.47 -16.93 11.16
N GLU A 240 -10.64 -16.94 10.51
CA GLU A 240 -11.77 -17.78 10.92
C GLU A 240 -11.56 -19.26 10.61
N ARG A 241 -11.14 -19.59 9.38
CA ARG A 241 -11.03 -20.99 8.93
C ARG A 241 -9.73 -21.65 9.33
N ALA A 242 -8.62 -20.92 9.29
CA ALA A 242 -7.28 -21.46 9.55
C ALA A 242 -6.71 -21.10 10.93
N ALA A 243 -7.46 -20.36 11.77
CA ALA A 243 -7.07 -19.98 13.13
C ALA A 243 -5.70 -19.28 13.22
N ARG A 244 -5.37 -18.46 12.21
CA ARG A 244 -4.11 -17.70 12.14
C ARG A 244 -4.26 -16.34 12.82
N LEU A 245 -4.12 -16.36 14.14
CA LEU A 245 -4.28 -15.20 15.01
C LEU A 245 -3.42 -13.99 14.61
N GLU A 246 -2.23 -14.23 14.05
CA GLU A 246 -1.31 -13.18 13.60
C GLU A 246 -1.89 -12.26 12.52
N HIS A 247 -2.89 -12.70 11.75
CA HIS A 247 -3.58 -11.85 10.75
C HIS A 247 -4.73 -11.01 11.35
N THR A 248 -4.88 -11.00 12.68
CA THR A 248 -5.84 -10.11 13.37
C THR A 248 -5.24 -8.73 13.67
N VAL A 249 -3.97 -8.50 13.34
CA VAL A 249 -3.28 -7.23 13.49
C VAL A 249 -2.56 -6.90 12.18
N PHE A 250 -2.66 -5.65 11.74
CA PHE A 250 -1.91 -5.12 10.60
C PHE A 250 -0.94 -4.06 11.13
N LEU A 251 0.36 -4.25 10.90
CA LEU A 251 1.42 -3.42 11.49
C LEU A 251 2.20 -2.70 10.39
N VAL A 252 2.35 -1.39 10.54
CA VAL A 252 3.13 -0.58 9.59
C VAL A 252 4.62 -0.92 9.66
N ASN A 253 5.36 -0.62 8.59
CA ASN A 253 6.79 -0.92 8.47
C ASN A 253 7.12 -2.42 8.57
N THR A 254 6.25 -3.25 7.98
CA THR A 254 6.43 -4.70 7.84
C THR A 254 6.23 -5.15 6.40
N PRO A 255 6.64 -6.38 6.02
CA PRO A 255 6.56 -6.83 4.63
C PRO A 255 5.11 -6.98 4.12
N GLU A 256 4.14 -7.12 5.03
CA GLU A 256 2.73 -7.18 4.64
C GLU A 256 2.23 -5.85 4.07
N CYS A 257 2.79 -4.70 4.49
CA CYS A 257 2.46 -3.41 3.88
C CYS A 257 2.82 -3.36 2.40
N LEU A 258 4.00 -3.88 2.00
CA LEU A 258 4.40 -3.90 0.59
C LEU A 258 3.45 -4.78 -0.24
N MET A 259 3.02 -5.91 0.32
CA MET A 259 2.07 -6.81 -0.33
C MET A 259 0.69 -6.17 -0.48
N ALA A 260 0.17 -5.57 0.59
CA ALA A 260 -1.16 -4.94 0.59
C ALA A 260 -1.23 -3.73 -0.36
N GLU A 261 -0.24 -2.85 -0.31
CA GLU A 261 -0.20 -1.63 -1.15
C GLU A 261 -0.03 -1.99 -2.64
N GLY A 262 0.87 -2.94 -2.95
CA GLY A 262 1.03 -3.42 -4.32
C GLY A 262 -0.23 -4.11 -4.85
N LEU A 263 -0.91 -4.91 -4.03
CA LEU A 263 -2.18 -5.56 -4.38
C LEU A 263 -3.24 -4.51 -4.69
N ALA A 264 -3.39 -3.52 -3.81
CA ALA A 264 -4.38 -2.46 -3.91
C ALA A 264 -4.14 -1.59 -5.16
N ASP A 265 -2.90 -1.21 -5.46
CA ASP A 265 -2.54 -0.45 -6.67
C ASP A 265 -2.84 -1.21 -7.97
N LEU A 266 -2.78 -2.55 -7.93
CA LEU A 266 -3.12 -3.42 -9.07
C LEU A 266 -4.61 -3.73 -9.18
N GLY A 267 -5.46 -3.20 -8.29
CA GLY A 267 -6.89 -3.52 -8.23
C GLY A 267 -7.65 -3.26 -9.54
N VAL A 268 -7.39 -2.15 -10.22
CA VAL A 268 -8.00 -1.86 -11.54
C VAL A 268 -7.48 -2.80 -12.62
N GLN A 269 -6.18 -3.12 -12.62
CA GLN A 269 -5.60 -4.05 -13.59
C GLN A 269 -6.16 -5.47 -13.41
N ALA A 270 -6.33 -5.91 -12.16
CA ALA A 270 -6.82 -7.23 -11.83
C ALA A 270 -8.32 -7.38 -12.09
N SER A 271 -9.11 -6.33 -11.88
CA SER A 271 -10.56 -6.37 -12.14
C SER A 271 -10.87 -6.02 -13.59
N ILE A 272 -10.55 -4.81 -14.05
CA ILE A 272 -10.96 -4.31 -15.36
C ILE A 272 -9.91 -4.60 -16.45
N GLY A 273 -8.64 -4.40 -16.13
CA GLY A 273 -7.54 -4.55 -17.09
C GLY A 273 -7.50 -3.42 -18.13
N ALA A 274 -7.11 -3.75 -19.36
CA ALA A 274 -7.11 -2.77 -20.46
C ALA A 274 -8.54 -2.33 -20.79
N GLY A 275 -8.73 -1.03 -21.07
CA GLY A 275 -10.05 -0.44 -21.25
C GLY A 275 -10.69 0.07 -19.97
N TRP A 276 -9.95 0.14 -18.86
CA TRP A 276 -10.39 0.77 -17.61
C TRP A 276 -10.74 2.24 -17.79
N GLY A 277 -10.04 2.98 -18.65
CA GLY A 277 -10.31 4.39 -18.86
C GLY A 277 -11.68 4.63 -19.52
N PRO A 278 -11.96 4.02 -20.68
CA PRO A 278 -13.28 4.04 -21.30
C PRO A 278 -14.39 3.53 -20.37
N TRP A 279 -14.16 2.42 -19.64
CA TRP A 279 -15.10 1.91 -18.65
C TRP A 279 -15.43 2.95 -17.57
N ALA A 280 -14.42 3.60 -17.01
CA ALA A 280 -14.63 4.64 -15.99
C ALA A 280 -15.32 5.88 -16.58
N ALA A 281 -15.05 6.23 -17.84
CA ALA A 281 -15.73 7.32 -18.54
C ALA A 281 -17.22 7.04 -18.78
N ASP A 282 -17.57 5.78 -19.03
CA ASP A 282 -18.97 5.35 -19.16
C ASP A 282 -19.69 5.43 -17.80
N VAL A 283 -19.12 4.84 -16.75
CA VAL A 283 -19.70 4.85 -15.37
C VAL A 283 -19.91 6.27 -14.86
N LEU A 284 -18.89 7.11 -14.93
CA LEU A 284 -18.99 8.52 -14.49
C LEU A 284 -19.84 9.35 -15.44
N GLY A 285 -19.96 8.91 -16.69
CA GLY A 285 -20.77 9.51 -17.72
C GLY A 285 -22.26 9.52 -17.41
N ASP A 286 -22.77 8.49 -16.74
CA ASP A 286 -24.17 8.42 -16.29
C ASP A 286 -24.50 9.50 -15.23
N LEU A 287 -23.47 9.98 -14.52
CA LEU A 287 -23.56 11.12 -13.61
C LEU A 287 -23.37 12.47 -14.32
N GLY A 288 -23.13 12.47 -15.64
CA GLY A 288 -22.83 13.68 -16.41
C GLY A 288 -21.39 14.19 -16.23
N LEU A 289 -20.52 13.43 -15.57
CA LEU A 289 -19.10 13.74 -15.45
C LEU A 289 -18.37 13.19 -16.68
N ARG A 290 -17.55 14.01 -17.34
CA ARG A 290 -16.94 13.67 -18.63
C ARG A 290 -15.44 13.88 -18.60
N PHE A 291 -14.70 12.88 -19.07
CA PHE A 291 -13.28 12.93 -19.37
C PHE A 291 -12.98 11.99 -20.54
N ASP A 292 -11.79 12.09 -21.14
CA ASP A 292 -11.37 11.17 -22.20
C ASP A 292 -10.70 9.95 -21.59
N GLY A 293 -11.45 8.85 -21.51
CA GLY A 293 -10.99 7.59 -20.93
C GLY A 293 -9.77 7.01 -21.64
N HIS A 294 -9.71 7.08 -22.98
CA HIS A 294 -8.57 6.54 -23.73
C HIS A 294 -7.31 7.37 -23.49
N LEU A 295 -7.44 8.70 -23.47
CA LEU A 295 -6.33 9.59 -23.13
C LEU A 295 -5.87 9.37 -21.69
N ALA A 296 -6.79 9.13 -20.75
CA ALA A 296 -6.45 8.85 -19.35
C ALA A 296 -5.57 7.59 -19.22
N GLU A 297 -5.87 6.50 -19.95
CA GLU A 297 -5.02 5.30 -19.98
C GLU A 297 -3.63 5.61 -20.55
N GLN A 298 -3.58 6.33 -21.67
CA GLN A 298 -2.31 6.70 -22.31
C GLN A 298 -1.44 7.56 -21.41
N ILE A 299 -2.03 8.54 -20.72
CA ILE A 299 -1.31 9.41 -19.78
C ILE A 299 -0.87 8.63 -18.54
N ALA A 300 -1.71 7.73 -18.01
CA ALA A 300 -1.33 6.88 -16.88
C ALA A 300 -0.13 5.98 -17.23
N ALA A 301 -0.16 5.34 -18.40
CA ALA A 301 0.95 4.52 -18.89
C ALA A 301 2.23 5.35 -19.11
N ALA A 302 2.11 6.53 -19.73
CA ALA A 302 3.24 7.43 -19.95
C ALA A 302 3.84 7.96 -18.65
N ALA A 303 3.02 8.21 -17.62
CA ALA A 303 3.46 8.73 -16.33
C ALA A 303 3.94 7.64 -15.36
N ALA A 304 3.65 6.36 -15.61
CA ALA A 304 3.97 5.26 -14.68
C ALA A 304 5.46 5.23 -14.23
N PRO A 305 6.46 5.44 -15.11
CA PRO A 305 7.86 5.48 -14.68
C PRO A 305 8.14 6.57 -13.63
N LEU A 306 7.38 7.67 -13.63
CA LEU A 306 7.59 8.78 -12.71
C LEU A 306 7.20 8.45 -11.25
N ASN A 307 6.50 7.33 -11.01
CA ASN A 307 6.14 6.90 -9.65
C ASN A 307 7.39 6.65 -8.78
N ARG A 308 8.48 6.17 -9.39
CA ARG A 308 9.77 5.92 -8.72
C ARG A 308 10.47 7.18 -8.22
N VAL A 309 10.16 8.36 -8.76
CA VAL A 309 10.84 9.62 -8.42
C VAL A 309 10.79 9.93 -6.92
N ARG A 310 9.67 9.63 -6.25
CA ARG A 310 9.54 9.86 -4.79
C ARG A 310 10.37 8.88 -3.97
N GLN A 311 10.52 7.64 -4.45
CA GLN A 311 11.40 6.66 -3.82
C GLN A 311 12.87 7.04 -4.04
N ASP A 312 13.26 7.43 -5.24
CA ASP A 312 14.60 7.91 -5.54
C ASP A 312 14.95 9.13 -4.67
N ALA A 313 14.00 10.05 -4.48
CA ALA A 313 14.15 11.17 -3.57
C ALA A 313 14.39 10.74 -2.11
N ALA A 314 13.75 9.66 -1.64
CA ALA A 314 14.00 9.11 -0.31
C ALA A 314 15.42 8.52 -0.20
N VAL A 315 15.90 7.83 -1.24
CA VAL A 315 17.28 7.31 -1.31
C VAL A 315 18.30 8.45 -1.34
N LEU A 316 18.08 9.48 -2.17
CA LEU A 316 18.96 10.65 -2.24
C LEU A 316 19.08 11.34 -0.87
N LEU A 317 17.94 11.50 -0.17
CA LEU A 317 17.90 12.17 1.12
C LEU A 317 18.52 11.35 2.25
N HIS A 318 18.15 10.07 2.39
CA HIS A 318 18.49 9.27 3.58
C HIS A 318 19.70 8.35 3.43
N ASP A 319 20.06 7.99 2.19
CA ASP A 319 21.22 7.13 1.89
C ASP A 319 22.39 7.95 1.32
N ARG A 320 22.12 8.88 0.39
CA ARG A 320 23.17 9.68 -0.28
C ARG A 320 23.49 10.98 0.41
N GLY A 321 22.68 11.40 1.39
CA GLY A 321 22.90 12.63 2.17
C GLY A 321 22.77 13.90 1.34
N ALA A 322 22.01 13.88 0.24
CA ALA A 322 21.66 15.07 -0.52
C ALA A 322 20.84 16.03 0.35
N ASP A 323 21.03 17.33 0.16
CA ASP A 323 20.28 18.32 0.93
C ASP A 323 18.82 18.45 0.45
N ALA A 324 17.98 19.04 1.30
CA ALA A 324 16.55 19.17 1.06
C ALA A 324 16.20 19.95 -0.22
N ASP A 325 17.00 20.96 -0.60
CA ASP A 325 16.74 21.78 -1.78
C ASP A 325 17.12 21.02 -3.06
N GLU A 326 18.21 20.25 -3.04
CA GLU A 326 18.58 19.33 -4.13
C GLU A 326 17.47 18.29 -4.37
N VAL A 327 17.00 17.64 -3.30
CA VAL A 327 15.93 16.62 -3.40
C VAL A 327 14.61 17.24 -3.86
N ALA A 328 14.26 18.44 -3.39
CA ALA A 328 13.07 19.14 -3.87
C ALA A 328 13.18 19.48 -5.37
N GLY A 329 14.36 19.92 -5.84
CA GLY A 329 14.62 20.16 -7.26
C GLY A 329 14.52 18.89 -8.12
N TYR A 330 15.03 17.76 -7.60
CA TYR A 330 14.90 16.45 -8.23
C TYR A 330 13.43 16.04 -8.40
N ILE A 331 12.63 16.14 -7.33
CA ILE A 331 11.19 15.84 -7.36
C ILE A 331 10.47 16.77 -8.36
N GLN A 332 10.72 18.08 -8.27
CA GLN A 332 10.09 19.08 -9.14
C GLN A 332 10.31 18.76 -10.61
N ARG A 333 11.57 18.49 -10.99
CA ARG A 333 11.97 18.18 -12.36
C ARG A 333 11.30 16.90 -12.84
N TRP A 334 11.51 15.79 -12.15
CA TRP A 334 11.16 14.48 -12.68
C TRP A 334 9.68 14.16 -12.51
N SER A 335 9.03 14.60 -11.43
CA SER A 335 7.58 14.40 -11.23
C SER A 335 6.71 15.43 -11.96
N LEU A 336 7.30 16.43 -12.64
CA LEU A 336 6.58 17.51 -13.33
C LEU A 336 5.60 18.26 -12.41
N VAL A 337 6.01 18.51 -11.17
CA VAL A 337 5.20 19.21 -10.16
C VAL A 337 5.72 20.62 -9.90
N SER A 338 4.93 21.46 -9.23
CA SER A 338 5.39 22.78 -8.78
C SER A 338 6.42 22.66 -7.65
N ALA A 339 7.21 23.72 -7.42
CA ALA A 339 8.15 23.77 -6.30
C ALA A 339 7.47 23.57 -4.94
N ASP A 340 6.29 24.16 -4.74
CA ASP A 340 5.52 24.00 -3.49
C ASP A 340 5.05 22.56 -3.29
N ARG A 341 4.61 21.90 -4.36
CA ARG A 341 4.20 20.48 -4.33
C ARG A 341 5.40 19.57 -4.08
N ALA A 342 6.56 19.86 -4.68
CA ALA A 342 7.80 19.12 -4.43
C ALA A 342 8.21 19.22 -2.94
N ARG A 343 8.18 20.41 -2.36
CA ARG A 343 8.43 20.61 -0.92
C ARG A 343 7.39 19.94 -0.03
N GLN A 344 6.13 19.89 -0.45
CA GLN A 344 5.08 19.14 0.27
C GLN A 344 5.38 17.65 0.27
N GLN A 345 5.76 17.07 -0.87
CA GLN A 345 6.12 15.65 -0.96
C GLN A 345 7.36 15.34 -0.10
N LEU A 346 8.35 16.23 -0.06
CA LEU A 346 9.54 16.07 0.77
C LEU A 346 9.21 15.92 2.26
N ARG A 347 8.18 16.63 2.78
CA ARG A 347 7.77 16.51 4.20
C ARG A 347 7.32 15.10 4.57
N PHE A 348 6.67 14.38 3.65
CA PHE A 348 6.27 12.99 3.87
C PHE A 348 7.50 12.08 3.95
N LEU A 349 8.49 12.33 3.07
CA LEU A 349 9.75 11.58 3.05
C LEU A 349 10.62 11.83 4.30
N THR A 350 10.36 12.88 5.08
CA THR A 350 11.07 13.15 6.34
C THR A 350 10.30 12.70 7.59
N HIS A 351 9.09 12.15 7.47
CA HIS A 351 8.33 11.70 8.63
C HIS A 351 8.96 10.42 9.23
N PRO A 352 9.18 10.33 10.55
CA PRO A 352 9.88 9.18 11.16
C PRO A 352 9.24 7.81 10.86
N LEU A 353 7.91 7.74 10.86
CA LEU A 353 7.15 6.53 10.52
C LEU A 353 7.07 6.25 9.02
N TRP A 354 7.05 7.29 8.17
CA TRP A 354 6.66 7.16 6.76
C TRP A 354 7.81 7.31 5.77
N ARG A 355 9.02 7.63 6.25
CA ARG A 355 10.18 7.91 5.38
C ARG A 355 10.52 6.78 4.40
N ALA A 356 10.27 5.53 4.80
CA ALA A 356 10.48 4.34 3.97
C ALA A 356 9.19 3.86 3.29
N TYR A 357 8.02 4.34 3.73
CA TYR A 357 6.72 3.78 3.35
C TYR A 357 6.40 4.00 1.87
N ILE A 358 6.99 5.01 1.20
CA ILE A 358 6.83 5.15 -0.26
C ILE A 358 7.27 3.90 -1.05
N THR A 359 8.17 3.09 -0.48
CA THR A 359 8.64 1.85 -1.10
C THR A 359 7.55 0.79 -1.22
N THR A 360 6.55 0.76 -0.33
CA THR A 360 5.47 -0.23 -0.40
C THR A 360 4.67 -0.09 -1.70
N TYR A 361 4.36 1.15 -2.09
CA TYR A 361 3.68 1.46 -3.35
C TYR A 361 4.56 1.13 -4.56
N VAL A 362 5.81 1.60 -4.57
CA VAL A 362 6.66 1.52 -5.76
C VAL A 362 7.15 0.10 -6.01
N GLU A 363 7.81 -0.52 -5.02
CA GLU A 363 8.36 -1.86 -5.18
C GLU A 363 7.26 -2.93 -5.04
N GLY A 364 6.18 -2.67 -4.29
CA GLY A 364 5.01 -3.56 -4.24
C GLY A 364 4.30 -3.66 -5.59
N PHE A 365 4.04 -2.52 -6.23
CA PHE A 365 3.49 -2.51 -7.58
C PHE A 365 4.41 -3.25 -8.56
N ASP A 366 5.70 -2.91 -8.61
CA ASP A 366 6.65 -3.52 -9.55
C ASP A 366 6.76 -5.04 -9.34
N LEU A 367 6.90 -5.49 -8.08
CA LEU A 367 7.02 -6.91 -7.74
C LEU A 367 5.77 -7.70 -8.12
N LEU A 368 4.59 -7.22 -7.70
CA LEU A 368 3.34 -7.93 -7.92
C LEU A 368 2.88 -7.83 -9.37
N SER A 369 3.14 -6.71 -10.07
CA SER A 369 2.86 -6.59 -11.50
C SER A 369 3.66 -7.60 -12.30
N ALA A 370 4.98 -7.68 -12.07
CA ALA A 370 5.84 -8.67 -12.71
C ALA A 370 5.40 -10.10 -12.40
N TRP A 371 4.99 -10.37 -11.17
CA TRP A 371 4.46 -11.67 -10.79
C TRP A 371 3.09 -11.96 -11.42
N LEU A 372 2.15 -11.02 -11.50
CA LEU A 372 0.88 -11.27 -12.21
C LEU A 372 1.09 -11.50 -13.71
N ASP A 373 2.03 -10.80 -14.33
CA ASP A 373 2.36 -10.95 -15.75
C ASP A 373 3.14 -12.22 -16.07
N GLY A 374 3.97 -12.70 -15.15
CA GLY A 374 4.69 -13.98 -15.24
C GLY A 374 3.80 -15.23 -15.10
N ARG A 375 2.47 -15.09 -15.24
CA ARG A 375 1.52 -16.22 -15.20
C ARG A 375 1.63 -17.11 -16.44
N PRO A 376 1.38 -18.43 -16.32
CA PRO A 376 1.29 -19.32 -17.46
C PRO A 376 0.35 -18.78 -18.53
N VAL A 377 0.72 -18.97 -19.79
CA VAL A 377 -0.08 -18.53 -20.94
C VAL A 377 -1.50 -19.11 -20.83
N GLY A 378 -2.50 -18.24 -20.93
CA GLY A 378 -3.91 -18.63 -20.84
C GLY A 378 -4.48 -18.68 -19.42
N GLN A 379 -3.66 -18.54 -18.38
CA GLN A 379 -4.17 -18.36 -17.02
C GLN A 379 -4.76 -16.95 -16.85
N PRO A 380 -6.01 -16.81 -16.34
CA PRO A 380 -6.56 -15.51 -15.96
C PRO A 380 -5.71 -14.81 -14.88
N VAL A 381 -5.65 -13.47 -14.92
CA VAL A 381 -5.01 -12.68 -13.85
C VAL A 381 -5.67 -12.96 -12.50
N ALA A 382 -6.99 -13.13 -12.50
CA ALA A 382 -7.80 -13.37 -11.31
C ALA A 382 -7.29 -14.57 -10.49
N ASP A 383 -6.84 -15.65 -11.13
CA ASP A 383 -6.35 -16.85 -10.43
C ASP A 383 -5.13 -16.54 -9.54
N ARG A 384 -4.17 -15.75 -10.03
CA ARG A 384 -3.02 -15.32 -9.23
C ARG A 384 -3.42 -14.26 -8.20
N PHE A 385 -4.33 -13.36 -8.57
CA PHE A 385 -4.79 -12.32 -7.65
C PHE A 385 -5.55 -12.90 -6.45
N VAL A 386 -6.32 -13.98 -6.61
CA VAL A 386 -6.95 -14.72 -5.50
C VAL A 386 -5.90 -15.22 -4.50
N ARG A 387 -4.73 -15.68 -4.95
CA ARG A 387 -3.65 -16.08 -4.03
C ARG A 387 -3.18 -14.92 -3.16
N LEU A 388 -3.08 -13.70 -3.71
CA LEU A 388 -2.71 -12.51 -2.93
C LEU A 388 -3.76 -12.18 -1.86
N LEU A 389 -5.03 -12.49 -2.12
CA LEU A 389 -6.14 -12.26 -1.19
C LEU A 389 -6.26 -13.35 -0.11
N ASP A 390 -5.86 -14.60 -0.40
CA ASP A 390 -6.12 -15.76 0.44
C ASP A 390 -4.88 -16.30 1.18
N GLU A 391 -3.70 -16.12 0.62
CA GLU A 391 -2.45 -16.70 1.14
C GLU A 391 -1.63 -15.63 1.88
N PRO A 392 -0.87 -16.01 2.93
CA PRO A 392 0.01 -15.11 3.67
C PRO A 392 1.34 -14.90 2.91
N LEU A 393 1.25 -14.55 1.62
CA LEU A 393 2.42 -14.37 0.76
C LEU A 393 3.28 -13.21 1.25
N THR A 394 4.60 -13.38 1.13
CA THR A 394 5.58 -12.36 1.49
C THR A 394 6.32 -11.87 0.24
N PRO A 395 6.89 -10.66 0.26
CA PRO A 395 7.68 -10.17 -0.88
C PRO A 395 8.84 -11.12 -1.23
N ALA A 396 9.52 -11.68 -0.22
CA ALA A 396 10.57 -12.67 -0.43
C ALA A 396 10.04 -13.96 -1.09
N GLY A 397 8.84 -14.41 -0.70
CA GLY A 397 8.16 -15.56 -1.30
C GLY A 397 7.82 -15.35 -2.78
N ILE A 398 7.20 -14.21 -3.11
CA ILE A 398 6.89 -13.81 -4.49
C ILE A 398 8.16 -13.71 -5.34
N ALA A 399 9.20 -13.05 -4.82
CA ALA A 399 10.49 -12.96 -5.50
C ALA A 399 11.14 -14.34 -5.71
N GLY A 400 10.91 -15.28 -4.78
CA GLY A 400 11.31 -16.69 -4.92
C GLY A 400 10.59 -17.38 -6.07
N GLU A 401 9.27 -17.24 -6.18
CA GLU A 401 8.48 -17.79 -7.28
C GLU A 401 8.92 -17.19 -8.64
N LEU A 402 9.17 -15.89 -8.72
CA LEU A 402 9.65 -15.21 -9.93
C LEU A 402 11.01 -15.74 -10.41
N ARG A 403 11.92 -16.08 -9.48
CA ARG A 403 13.24 -16.64 -9.84
C ARG A 403 13.16 -18.10 -10.28
N ALA A 404 12.10 -18.81 -9.91
CA ALA A 404 11.91 -20.23 -10.23
C ALA A 404 11.16 -20.46 -11.54
N ALA A 405 10.38 -19.46 -11.99
CA ALA A 405 9.72 -19.42 -13.29
C ALA A 405 10.71 -19.14 -14.43
#